data_AF-A0A0F4SZ83-F1
#
_entry.id   AF-A0A0F4SZ83-F1
#
_cell.length_a   1.000
_cell.length_b   1.000
_cell.length_c   1.000
_cell.angle_alpha   90.00
_cell.angle_beta   90.00
_cell.angle_gamma   90.00
#
_symmetry.space_group_name_H-M   'P 1'
#
loop_
_entity.id
_entity.type
_entity.pdbx_description
1 polymer ?
#
loop_
_entity_poly.entity_id
_entity_poly.type
_entity_poly.pdbx_seq_one_letter_code
_entity_poly.pdbx_strand_id
1 'polypeptide(L)'
;MPDTTDNTPQTTAPYAFSEQVGHLLRKAYQRNMAIFQQNVDDSQLTAVQFITLCAVRDGGPSSLTELVKATAVDQATIRGIVERLKARDLITLEPDPQDRRKVIVGLSDSGHQLVRDTVPHAARVSELTMGNLNPAERVAMLYLLRKMIDDADD
;
A
#
# COMPACT_ATOMS: atom_id res chain seq x y z
N MET A 1 46.64 -42.53 0.26
CA MET A 1 47.03 -41.15 -0.13
C MET A 1 47.96 -41.24 -1.32
N PRO A 2 47.99 -40.27 -2.27
CA PRO A 2 47.41 -38.91 -2.23
C PRO A 2 46.14 -38.77 -3.12
N ASP A 3 45.18 -37.85 -2.89
CA ASP A 3 45.26 -36.37 -3.00
C ASP A 3 45.48 -35.96 -4.48
N THR A 4 44.76 -35.06 -5.17
CA THR A 4 44.02 -33.83 -4.85
C THR A 4 43.37 -33.43 -6.20
N THR A 5 42.11 -33.02 -6.34
CA THR A 5 41.71 -31.61 -6.40
C THR A 5 40.26 -31.59 -6.92
N ASP A 6 39.30 -31.35 -6.03
CA ASP A 6 38.12 -30.59 -6.44
C ASP A 6 37.98 -29.43 -5.45
N ASN A 7 38.88 -28.47 -5.63
CA ASN A 7 38.81 -27.18 -4.96
C ASN A 7 38.62 -26.12 -6.03
N THR A 8 37.47 -26.18 -6.69
CA THR A 8 37.00 -25.05 -7.48
C THR A 8 36.43 -24.03 -6.47
N PRO A 9 37.02 -22.83 -6.32
CA PRO A 9 36.50 -21.83 -5.41
C PRO A 9 35.10 -21.42 -5.86
N GLN A 10 34.08 -21.79 -5.09
CA GLN A 10 32.79 -21.11 -5.16
C GLN A 10 33.00 -19.68 -4.64
N THR A 11 33.43 -18.79 -5.53
CA THR A 11 33.36 -17.35 -5.28
C THR A 11 31.90 -16.93 -5.40
N THR A 12 31.10 -17.23 -4.38
CA THR A 12 29.84 -16.53 -4.17
C THR A 12 30.21 -15.09 -3.88
N ALA A 13 29.86 -14.19 -4.81
CA ALA A 13 30.00 -12.75 -4.59
C ALA A 13 29.38 -12.37 -3.22
N PRO A 14 29.98 -11.44 -2.46
CA PRO A 14 29.48 -11.08 -1.14
C PRO A 14 28.06 -10.51 -1.23
N TYR A 15 27.23 -10.79 -0.22
CA TYR A 15 25.86 -10.31 -0.16
C TYR A 15 25.81 -8.78 -0.13
N ALA A 16 25.37 -8.17 -1.23
CA ALA A 16 25.18 -6.73 -1.35
C ALA A 16 23.72 -6.36 -1.07
N PHE A 17 23.42 -5.89 0.15
CA PHE A 17 22.05 -5.60 0.58
C PHE A 17 21.31 -4.58 -0.31
N SER A 18 22.04 -3.69 -0.99
CA SER A 18 21.51 -2.65 -1.87
C SER A 18 20.89 -3.19 -3.16
N GLU A 19 21.28 -4.39 -3.59
CA GLU A 19 20.79 -5.04 -4.81
C GLU A 19 19.60 -5.98 -4.53
N GLN A 20 19.25 -6.15 -3.26
CA GLN A 20 18.26 -7.13 -2.84
C GLN A 20 16.84 -6.59 -3.01
N VAL A 21 15.91 -7.48 -3.36
CA VAL A 21 14.52 -7.12 -3.65
C VAL A 21 13.85 -6.33 -2.52
N GLY A 22 14.08 -6.72 -1.25
CA GLY A 22 13.51 -6.00 -0.10
C GLY A 22 14.02 -4.56 0.03
N HIS A 23 15.29 -4.32 -0.30
CA HIS A 23 15.86 -2.97 -0.30
C HIS A 23 15.29 -2.11 -1.43
N LEU A 24 15.20 -2.69 -2.64
CA LEU A 24 14.66 -2.01 -3.81
C LEU A 24 13.16 -1.70 -3.66
N LEU A 25 12.37 -2.63 -3.15
CA LEU A 25 10.95 -2.43 -2.83
C LEU A 25 10.78 -1.28 -1.83
N ARG A 26 11.57 -1.26 -0.75
CA ARG A 26 11.52 -0.17 0.23
C ARG A 26 11.87 1.18 -0.39
N LYS A 27 12.90 1.27 -1.24
CA LYS A 27 13.26 2.52 -1.92
C LYS A 27 12.19 2.97 -2.91
N ALA A 28 11.61 2.05 -3.68
CA ALA A 28 10.52 2.34 -4.60
C ALA A 28 9.27 2.85 -3.85
N TYR A 29 8.93 2.20 -2.74
CA TYR A 29 7.82 2.62 -1.87
C TYR A 29 8.07 4.01 -1.26
N GLN A 30 9.26 4.27 -0.72
CA GLN A 30 9.61 5.60 -0.20
C GLN A 30 9.52 6.69 -1.26
N ARG A 31 9.99 6.41 -2.49
CA ARG A 31 9.83 7.33 -3.63
C ARG A 31 8.35 7.58 -3.94
N ASN A 32 7.51 6.54 -3.99
CA ASN A 32 6.07 6.69 -4.20
C ASN A 32 5.41 7.55 -3.12
N MET A 33 5.75 7.33 -1.84
CA MET A 33 5.22 8.14 -0.74
C MET A 33 5.64 9.61 -0.84
N ALA A 34 6.90 9.89 -1.20
CA ALA A 34 7.38 11.25 -1.38
C ALA A 34 6.67 11.96 -2.54
N ILE A 35 6.45 11.26 -3.65
CA ILE A 35 5.68 11.79 -4.80
C ILE A 35 4.23 12.06 -4.38
N PHE A 36 3.59 11.15 -3.64
CA PHE A 36 2.24 11.36 -3.12
C PHE A 36 2.14 12.67 -2.31
N GLN A 37 3.03 12.85 -1.33
CA GLN A 37 3.05 14.05 -0.48
C GLN A 37 3.34 15.35 -1.25
N GLN A 38 4.04 15.28 -2.39
CA GLN A 38 4.33 16.45 -3.23
C GLN A 38 3.19 16.80 -4.19
N ASN A 39 2.26 15.89 -4.45
CA ASN A 39 1.24 16.04 -5.50
C ASN A 39 -0.19 16.07 -4.96
N VAL A 40 -0.42 15.73 -3.69
CA VAL A 40 -1.72 15.80 -3.03
C VAL A 40 -1.79 17.06 -2.19
N ASP A 41 -2.82 17.87 -2.41
CA ASP A 41 -2.95 19.20 -1.81
C ASP A 41 -3.19 19.16 -0.29
N ASP A 42 -3.82 18.10 0.20
CA ASP A 42 -4.04 17.89 1.63
C ASP A 42 -2.77 17.36 2.31
N SER A 43 -1.99 18.27 2.91
CA SER A 43 -0.76 17.96 3.65
C SER A 43 -0.97 17.08 4.88
N GLN A 44 -2.20 16.93 5.38
CA GLN A 44 -2.52 16.05 6.50
C GLN A 44 -2.94 14.65 6.04
N LEU A 45 -3.13 14.43 4.74
CA LEU A 45 -3.52 13.14 4.18
C LEU A 45 -2.29 12.32 3.82
N THR A 46 -2.16 11.17 4.49
CA THR A 46 -1.13 10.18 4.15
C THR A 46 -1.63 9.24 3.04
N ALA A 47 -0.71 8.65 2.27
CA ALA A 47 -1.07 7.70 1.21
C ALA A 47 -1.88 6.50 1.75
N VAL A 48 -1.54 6.02 2.95
CA VAL A 48 -2.27 4.89 3.58
C VAL A 48 -3.67 5.32 4.02
N GLN A 49 -3.84 6.53 4.58
CA GLN A 49 -5.18 7.06 4.89
C GLN A 49 -6.04 7.22 3.63
N PHE A 50 -5.46 7.71 2.54
CA PHE A 50 -6.16 7.82 1.26
C PHE A 50 -6.57 6.46 0.70
N ILE A 51 -5.68 5.45 0.75
CA ILE A 51 -6.00 4.08 0.33
C ILE A 51 -7.12 3.49 1.21
N THR A 52 -7.12 3.74 2.53
CA THR A 52 -8.21 3.32 3.41
C THR A 52 -9.54 3.96 3.03
N LEU A 53 -9.57 5.27 2.71
CA LEU A 53 -10.79 5.92 2.22
C LEU A 53 -11.27 5.34 0.88
N CYS A 54 -10.35 5.02 -0.04
CA CYS A 54 -10.68 4.33 -1.28
C CYS A 54 -11.24 2.92 -1.04
N ALA A 55 -10.66 2.17 -0.10
CA ALA A 55 -11.16 0.84 0.26
C ALA A 55 -12.61 0.88 0.79
N VAL A 56 -12.94 1.87 1.64
CA VAL A 56 -14.33 2.08 2.10
C VAL A 56 -15.23 2.53 0.95
N ARG A 57 -14.75 3.40 0.05
CA ARG A 57 -15.53 3.81 -1.14
C ARG A 57 -15.90 2.62 -2.02
N ASP A 58 -14.93 1.76 -2.31
CA ASP A 58 -15.05 0.69 -3.30
C ASP A 58 -15.76 -0.55 -2.74
N GLY A 59 -15.53 -0.85 -1.45
CA GLY A 59 -16.16 -1.97 -0.74
C GLY A 59 -17.48 -1.62 -0.04
N GLY A 60 -17.78 -0.33 0.11
CA GLY A 60 -18.89 0.16 0.95
C GLY A 60 -18.55 0.14 2.45
N PRO A 61 -19.57 0.38 3.31
CA PRO A 61 -19.39 0.35 4.76
C PRO A 61 -18.76 -0.97 5.22
N SER A 62 -17.60 -0.89 5.88
CA SER A 62 -16.72 -2.05 6.13
C SER A 62 -16.29 -2.13 7.60
N SER A 63 -16.15 -3.33 8.12
CA SER A 63 -15.52 -3.59 9.42
C SER A 63 -14.00 -3.36 9.37
N LEU A 64 -13.36 -3.21 10.54
CA LEU A 64 -11.89 -3.09 10.61
C LEU A 64 -11.17 -4.31 10.01
N THR A 65 -11.73 -5.50 10.15
CA THR A 65 -11.14 -6.73 9.59
C THR A 65 -11.18 -6.73 8.07
N GLU A 66 -12.28 -6.26 7.48
CA GLU A 66 -12.39 -6.10 6.03
C GLU A 66 -11.42 -5.04 5.51
N LEU A 67 -11.25 -3.93 6.24
CA LEU A 67 -10.26 -2.91 5.87
C LEU A 67 -8.82 -3.41 5.97
N VAL A 68 -8.48 -4.21 6.99
CA VAL A 68 -7.17 -4.87 7.09
C VAL A 68 -6.92 -5.74 5.86
N LYS A 69 -7.91 -6.57 5.49
CA LYS A 69 -7.81 -7.44 4.32
C LYS A 69 -7.68 -6.65 3.02
N ALA A 70 -8.49 -5.60 2.84
CA ALA A 70 -8.53 -4.81 1.62
C ALA A 70 -7.28 -3.94 1.42
N THR A 71 -6.61 -3.53 2.50
CA THR A 71 -5.47 -2.60 2.43
C THR A 71 -4.12 -3.27 2.68
N ALA A 72 -4.10 -4.54 3.14
CA ALA A 72 -2.90 -5.23 3.64
C ALA A 72 -2.14 -4.47 4.74
N VAL A 73 -2.85 -3.64 5.50
CA VAL A 73 -2.32 -2.88 6.64
C VAL A 73 -2.72 -3.59 7.93
N ASP A 74 -1.80 -3.70 8.87
CA ASP A 74 -2.06 -4.38 10.15
C ASP A 74 -3.19 -3.70 10.95
N GLN A 75 -3.81 -4.48 11.83
CA GLN A 75 -5.01 -4.04 12.56
C GLN A 75 -4.75 -2.86 13.49
N ALA A 76 -3.57 -2.76 14.11
CA ALA A 76 -3.27 -1.65 15.02
C ALA A 76 -3.14 -0.34 14.23
N THR A 77 -2.47 -0.39 13.07
CA THR A 77 -2.35 0.74 12.17
C THR A 77 -3.69 1.17 11.59
N ILE A 78 -4.54 0.22 11.16
CA ILE A 78 -5.89 0.53 10.66
C ILE A 78 -6.75 1.21 11.73
N ARG A 79 -6.71 0.75 12.99
CA ARG A 79 -7.43 1.41 14.09
C ARG A 79 -7.00 2.88 14.24
N GLY A 80 -5.70 3.14 14.30
CA GLY A 80 -5.18 4.49 14.41
C GLY A 80 -5.50 5.37 13.19
N ILE A 81 -5.58 4.78 11.99
CA ILE A 81 -6.02 5.49 10.77
C ILE A 81 -7.48 5.88 10.88
N VAL A 82 -8.35 4.95 11.26
CA VAL A 82 -9.78 5.17 11.44
C VAL A 82 -10.04 6.27 12.46
N GLU A 83 -9.37 6.25 13.62
CA GLU A 83 -9.49 7.30 14.62
C GLU A 83 -9.10 8.69 14.07
N ARG A 84 -7.99 8.77 13.33
CA ARG A 84 -7.54 10.03 12.69
C ARG A 84 -8.50 10.52 11.61
N LEU A 85 -9.03 9.62 10.77
CA LEU A 85 -9.99 9.98 9.74
C LEU A 85 -11.31 10.44 10.35
N LYS A 86 -11.77 9.79 11.42
CA LYS A 86 -12.96 10.20 12.17
C LYS A 86 -12.79 11.57 12.81
N ALA A 87 -11.63 11.84 13.42
CA ALA A 87 -11.33 13.14 14.01
C ALA A 87 -11.33 14.29 12.98
N ARG A 88 -11.17 13.96 11.69
CA ARG A 88 -11.26 14.88 10.56
C ARG A 88 -12.64 14.88 9.88
N ASP A 89 -13.63 14.19 10.45
CA ASP A 89 -14.97 14.02 9.91
C ASP A 89 -15.03 13.35 8.52
N LEU A 90 -13.99 12.60 8.12
CA LEU A 90 -13.90 11.96 6.79
C LEU A 90 -14.58 10.58 6.72
N ILE A 91 -14.95 10.03 7.87
CA ILE A 91 -15.63 8.74 7.98
C ILE A 91 -16.71 8.80 9.05
N THR A 92 -17.69 7.91 8.93
CA THR A 92 -18.70 7.64 9.96
C THR A 92 -18.40 6.30 10.63
N LEU A 93 -18.76 6.18 11.90
CA LEU A 93 -18.68 4.92 12.64
C LEU A 93 -20.07 4.57 13.17
N GLU A 94 -20.59 3.42 12.76
CA GLU A 94 -21.89 2.91 13.19
C GLU A 94 -21.74 1.53 13.83
N PRO A 95 -22.56 1.19 14.85
CA PRO A 95 -22.62 -0.18 15.33
C PRO A 95 -23.09 -1.11 14.21
N ASP A 96 -22.48 -2.29 14.10
CA ASP A 96 -22.95 -3.31 13.18
C ASP A 96 -24.39 -3.74 13.58
N PRO A 97 -25.35 -3.72 12.64
CA PRO A 97 -26.74 -4.09 12.92
C PRO A 97 -26.90 -5.55 13.36
N GLN A 98 -25.94 -6.43 13.04
CA GLN A 98 -25.95 -7.85 13.38
C GLN A 98 -25.15 -8.16 14.66
N ASP A 99 -24.11 -7.39 14.98
CA ASP A 99 -23.34 -7.51 16.22
C ASP A 99 -22.89 -6.14 16.74
N ARG A 100 -23.61 -5.56 17.71
CA ARG A 100 -23.31 -4.23 18.26
C ARG A 100 -21.92 -4.06 18.88
N ARG A 101 -21.15 -5.14 19.06
CA ARG A 101 -19.74 -5.08 19.49
C ARG A 101 -18.79 -4.76 18.35
N LYS A 102 -19.23 -4.89 17.10
CA LYS A 102 -18.49 -4.51 15.90
C LYS A 102 -18.87 -3.10 15.48
N VAL A 103 -17.90 -2.42 14.88
CA VAL A 103 -18.07 -1.08 14.32
C VAL A 103 -17.87 -1.18 12.82
N ILE A 104 -18.80 -0.59 12.09
CA ILE A 104 -18.77 -0.43 10.65
C ILE A 104 -18.28 0.98 10.33
N VAL A 105 -17.29 1.05 9.45
CA VAL A 105 -16.68 2.28 8.95
C VAL A 105 -17.34 2.64 7.62
N GLY A 106 -18.01 3.78 7.56
CA GLY A 106 -18.54 4.37 6.33
C GLY A 106 -17.78 5.63 5.94
N LEU A 107 -17.94 6.10 4.70
CA LEU A 107 -17.51 7.45 4.32
C LEU A 107 -18.56 8.46 4.75
N SER A 108 -18.10 9.62 5.22
CA SER A 108 -18.93 10.82 5.31
C SER A 108 -19.01 11.52 3.95
N ASP A 109 -19.87 12.53 3.84
CA ASP A 109 -19.95 13.38 2.64
C ASP A 109 -18.61 14.07 2.33
N SER A 110 -17.92 14.56 3.38
CA SER A 110 -16.60 15.18 3.24
C SER A 110 -15.52 14.16 2.87
N GLY A 111 -15.61 12.93 3.37
CA GLY A 111 -14.76 11.80 2.95
C GLY A 111 -14.94 11.47 1.48
N HIS A 112 -16.18 11.39 1.01
CA HIS A 112 -16.49 11.19 -0.41
C HIS A 112 -15.94 12.32 -1.28
N GLN A 113 -16.09 13.58 -0.86
CA GLN A 113 -15.55 14.73 -1.57
C GLN A 113 -14.02 14.68 -1.63
N LEU A 114 -13.35 14.46 -0.49
CA LEU A 114 -11.89 14.37 -0.43
C LEU A 114 -11.34 13.28 -1.37
N VAL A 115 -11.98 12.11 -1.39
CA VAL A 115 -11.58 11.02 -2.30
C VAL A 115 -11.74 11.45 -3.76
N ARG A 116 -12.87 12.06 -4.13
CA ARG A 116 -13.09 12.54 -5.51
C ARG A 116 -12.02 13.53 -5.93
N ASP A 117 -11.69 14.48 -5.06
CA ASP A 117 -10.71 15.52 -5.36
C ASP A 117 -9.29 14.96 -5.41
N THR A 118 -8.98 13.94 -4.60
CA THR A 118 -7.63 13.36 -4.54
C THR A 118 -7.35 12.36 -5.66
N VAL A 119 -8.36 11.69 -6.23
CA VAL A 119 -8.18 10.63 -7.26
C VAL A 119 -7.38 11.10 -8.49
N PRO A 120 -7.63 12.27 -9.11
CA PRO A 120 -6.81 12.76 -10.22
C PRO A 120 -5.33 12.92 -9.86
N HIS A 121 -5.05 13.39 -8.64
CA HIS A 121 -3.68 13.54 -8.12
C HIS A 121 -3.06 12.16 -7.87
N ALA A 122 -3.80 11.21 -7.32
CA ALA A 122 -3.33 9.84 -7.14
C ALA A 122 -2.98 9.16 -8.47
N ALA A 123 -3.77 9.39 -9.53
CA ALA A 123 -3.45 8.90 -10.88
C ALA A 123 -2.14 9.52 -11.40
N ARG A 124 -1.94 10.83 -11.19
CA ARG A 124 -0.66 11.52 -11.49
C ARG A 124 0.50 10.92 -10.70
N VAL A 125 0.30 10.61 -9.42
CA VAL A 125 1.30 9.95 -8.57
C VAL A 125 1.70 8.59 -9.14
N SER A 126 0.74 7.77 -9.58
CA SER A 126 1.04 6.50 -10.25
C SER A 126 1.91 6.68 -11.48
N GLU A 127 1.60 7.67 -12.32
CA GLU A 127 2.40 8.00 -13.52
C GLU A 127 3.83 8.42 -13.17
N LEU A 128 3.99 9.31 -12.18
CA LEU A 128 5.30 9.77 -11.72
C LEU A 128 6.09 8.66 -11.03
N THR A 129 5.42 7.77 -10.30
CA THR A 129 6.03 6.59 -9.67
C THR A 129 6.55 5.62 -10.72
N MET A 130 5.82 5.39 -11.81
CA MET A 130 6.32 4.58 -12.93
C MET A 130 7.45 5.29 -13.70
N GLY A 131 7.50 6.62 -13.69
CA GLY A 131 8.62 7.39 -14.24
C GLY A 131 8.92 7.03 -15.70
N ASN A 132 10.19 6.73 -15.99
CA ASN A 132 10.69 6.49 -17.34
C ASN A 132 10.46 5.06 -17.86
N LEU A 133 9.71 4.22 -17.13
CA LEU A 133 9.37 2.89 -17.63
C LEU A 133 8.54 2.99 -18.91
N ASN A 134 8.94 2.25 -19.94
CA ASN A 134 8.21 2.13 -21.19
C ASN A 134 6.91 1.32 -20.99
N PRO A 135 5.98 1.29 -21.98
CA PRO A 135 4.70 0.61 -21.81
C PRO A 135 4.80 -0.88 -21.44
N ALA A 136 5.77 -1.61 -22.01
CA ALA A 136 5.97 -3.03 -21.71
C ALA A 136 6.53 -3.23 -20.28
N GLU A 137 7.48 -2.39 -19.86
CA GLU A 137 8.04 -2.42 -18.51
C GLU A 137 6.98 -2.10 -17.44
N ARG A 138 6.06 -1.17 -17.71
CA ARG A 138 4.95 -0.85 -16.81
C ARG A 138 4.01 -2.03 -16.60
N VAL A 139 3.67 -2.73 -17.70
CA VAL A 139 2.85 -3.95 -17.64
C VAL A 139 3.59 -5.04 -16.86
N ALA A 140 4.87 -5.27 -17.19
CA ALA A 140 5.70 -6.26 -16.51
C ALA A 140 5.84 -5.96 -15.01
N MET A 141 6.01 -4.69 -14.63
CA MET A 141 6.15 -4.30 -13.23
C MET A 141 4.89 -4.61 -12.43
N LEU A 142 3.70 -4.23 -12.93
CA LEU A 142 2.44 -4.52 -12.24
C LEU A 142 2.18 -6.03 -12.17
N TYR A 143 2.50 -6.77 -13.24
CA TYR A 143 2.37 -8.23 -13.26
C TYR A 143 3.26 -8.89 -12.20
N LEU A 144 4.55 -8.53 -12.15
CA LEU A 144 5.51 -9.13 -11.22
C LEU A 144 5.19 -8.79 -9.76
N LEU A 145 4.79 -7.54 -9.47
CA LEU A 145 4.39 -7.15 -8.11
C LEU A 145 3.16 -7.92 -7.64
N ARG A 146 2.14 -8.07 -8.49
CA ARG A 146 0.94 -8.86 -8.16
C ARG A 146 1.30 -10.32 -7.91
N LYS A 147 2.07 -10.91 -8.83
CA LYS A 147 2.54 -12.29 -8.69
C LYS A 147 3.30 -12.52 -7.39
N MET A 148 4.19 -11.60 -7.01
CA MET A 148 4.93 -11.68 -5.73
C MET A 148 4.03 -11.57 -4.49
N ILE A 149 2.88 -10.90 -4.58
CA ILE A 149 1.92 -10.76 -3.48
C ILE A 149 1.02 -11.98 -3.38
N ASP A 150 0.52 -12.47 -4.53
CA ASP A 150 -0.43 -13.59 -4.59
C ASP A 150 0.24 -14.94 -4.22
N ASP A 151 1.53 -15.13 -4.54
CA ASP A 151 2.30 -16.34 -4.22
C ASP A 151 2.60 -16.47 -2.70
N ALA A 152 2.26 -15.49 -1.86
CA ALA A 152 2.54 -15.49 -0.42
C ALA A 152 1.46 -16.16 0.44
N ASP A 153 0.34 -16.59 -0.16
CA ASP A 153 -0.79 -17.25 0.52
C ASP A 153 -0.84 -18.79 0.35
N ASP A 154 0.25 -19.42 -0.14
CA ASP A 154 0.44 -20.89 -0.21
C ASP A 154 1.40 -21.43 0.88
#